data_AF-A0A971K418-F1
#
_entry.id   AF-A0A971K418-F1
#
_cell.length_a   1.000
_cell.length_b   1.000
_cell.length_c   1.000
_cell.angle_alpha   90.00
_cell.angle_beta   90.00
_cell.angle_gamma   90.00
#
_symmetry.space_group_name_H-M   'P 1'
#
loop_
_entity.id
_entity.type
_entity.pdbx_description
1 polymer ?
#
loop_
_entity_poly.entity_id
_entity_poly.type
_entity_poly.pdbx_seq_one_letter_code
_entity_poly.pdbx_strand_id
1 'polypeptide(L)'
;MEEKEIGCARPTGALVGEPEPAPEEKAAPEKKEVQGMSIMVGRKAPDFEAPVYHKGKFGSVKLSDSLGKWVVLCFYPGDFTFV
;
A
#
# COMPACT_ATOMS: atom_id res chain seq x y z
N MET A 1 14.37 4.53 -4.76
CA MET A 1 13.57 3.98 -5.87
C MET A 1 14.24 2.68 -6.26
N GLU A 2 13.70 1.58 -5.77
CA GLU A 2 14.28 0.26 -5.96
C GLU A 2 13.69 -0.34 -7.24
N GLU A 3 14.54 -0.64 -8.22
CA GLU A 3 14.16 -1.31 -9.48
C GLU A 3 14.06 -2.81 -9.19
N LYS A 4 12.89 -3.26 -8.70
CA LYS A 4 12.53 -4.68 -8.61
C LYS A 4 11.48 -5.00 -9.68
N GLU A 5 11.55 -6.20 -10.24
CA GLU A 5 10.59 -6.75 -11.22
C GLU A 5 9.22 -7.00 -10.56
N ILE A 6 8.53 -5.93 -10.19
CA ILE A 6 7.25 -5.99 -9.52
C ILE A 6 6.18 -5.85 -10.60
N GLY A 7 5.55 -6.96 -10.97
CA GLY A 7 4.39 -6.98 -11.88
C GLY A 7 3.13 -6.38 -11.23
N CYS A 8 1.94 -6.78 -11.71
CA CYS A 8 0.63 -6.37 -11.16
C CYS A 8 0.31 -7.04 -9.80
N ALA A 9 1.26 -7.06 -8.87
CA ALA A 9 1.09 -7.63 -7.54
C ALA A 9 0.13 -6.80 -6.68
N ARG A 10 -0.54 -7.46 -5.73
CA ARG A 10 -1.46 -6.78 -4.79
C ARG A 10 -0.65 -5.93 -3.80
N PRO A 11 -1.10 -4.71 -3.47
CA PRO A 11 -0.41 -3.88 -2.48
C PRO A 11 -0.50 -4.48 -1.08
N THR A 12 0.55 -4.28 -0.28
CA THR A 12 0.61 -4.70 1.13
C THR A 12 0.62 -3.45 2.00
N GLY A 13 -0.23 -3.40 3.04
CA GLY A 13 -0.40 -2.22 3.90
C GLY A 13 0.08 -2.45 5.34
N ALA A 14 0.70 -1.43 5.94
CA ALA A 14 1.12 -1.36 7.35
C ALA A 14 0.98 0.09 7.85
N LEU A 15 1.08 0.39 9.14
CA LEU A 15 1.02 1.79 9.61
C LEU A 15 2.42 2.44 9.53
N VAL A 16 2.49 3.72 9.13
CA VAL A 16 3.78 4.43 8.99
C VAL A 16 4.42 4.60 10.37
N GLY A 17 5.50 3.86 10.63
CA GLY A 17 6.37 4.05 11.80
C GLY A 17 6.34 2.95 12.88
N GLU A 18 5.77 1.77 12.62
CA GLU A 18 5.92 0.59 13.49
C GLU A 18 7.12 -0.29 13.05
N PRO A 19 7.87 -0.91 13.98
CA PRO A 19 8.94 -1.84 13.63
C PRO A 19 8.37 -3.14 13.04
N GLU A 20 9.06 -3.67 12.02
CA GLU A 20 8.73 -4.92 11.30
C GLU A 20 8.71 -6.12 12.28
N PRO A 21 7.62 -6.90 12.37
CA PRO A 21 7.61 -8.12 13.15
C PRO A 21 8.36 -9.25 12.40
N ALA A 22 9.21 -9.98 13.13
CA ALA A 22 9.95 -11.14 12.67
C ALA A 22 9.01 -12.29 12.21
N PRO A 23 9.49 -13.23 11.36
CA PRO A 23 8.63 -14.21 10.71
C PRO A 23 8.25 -15.36 11.67
N GLU A 24 6.95 -15.54 11.92
CA GLU A 24 6.42 -16.73 12.59
C GLU A 24 5.62 -17.62 11.62
N GLU A 25 5.89 -18.92 11.73
CA GLU A 25 5.40 -20.01 10.90
C GLU A 25 4.04 -20.56 11.42
N LYS A 26 3.02 -20.49 10.55
CA LYS A 26 1.78 -21.29 10.43
C LYS A 26 0.93 -21.64 11.68
N ALA A 27 -0.28 -21.06 11.75
CA ALA A 27 -1.51 -21.74 12.21
C ALA A 27 -2.79 -21.13 11.61
N ALA A 28 -3.73 -22.00 11.22
CA ALA A 28 -5.16 -21.91 10.80
C ALA A 28 -5.85 -20.55 10.45
N PRO A 29 -6.84 -20.55 9.50
CA PRO A 29 -7.55 -19.35 9.09
C PRO A 29 -8.63 -18.99 10.11
N GLU A 30 -8.30 -18.15 11.08
CA GLU A 30 -9.32 -17.40 11.80
C GLU A 30 -9.92 -16.35 10.85
N LYS A 31 -11.24 -16.37 10.70
CA LYS A 31 -12.00 -15.22 10.19
C LYS A 31 -11.80 -14.07 11.17
N LYS A 32 -10.67 -13.38 11.06
CA LYS A 32 -10.53 -12.04 11.60
C LYS A 32 -11.42 -11.18 10.71
N GLU A 33 -12.66 -10.95 11.15
CA GLU A 33 -13.42 -9.82 10.65
C GLU A 33 -12.46 -8.64 10.65
N VAL A 34 -12.25 -8.03 9.47
CA VAL A 34 -11.33 -6.91 9.33
C VAL A 34 -11.89 -5.82 10.23
N GLN A 35 -11.32 -5.73 11.43
CA GLN A 35 -11.61 -4.71 12.41
C GLN A 35 -11.48 -3.40 11.66
N GLY A 36 -12.63 -2.75 11.40
CA GLY A 36 -12.73 -1.72 10.36
C GLY A 36 -11.59 -0.71 10.50
N MET A 37 -10.71 -0.65 9.49
CA MET A 37 -9.71 0.40 9.40
C MET A 37 -10.45 1.73 9.33
N SER A 38 -10.56 2.41 10.48
CA SER A 38 -11.17 3.72 10.56
C SER A 38 -10.16 4.75 10.05
N ILE A 39 -10.18 5.00 8.73
CA ILE A 39 -9.45 6.10 8.13
C ILE A 39 -10.14 7.38 8.58
N MET A 40 -9.49 8.14 9.46
CA MET A 40 -10.01 9.38 10.02
C MET A 40 -9.18 10.58 9.57
N VAL A 41 -9.85 11.69 9.25
CA VAL A 41 -9.18 12.96 8.97
C VAL A 41 -8.38 13.42 10.19
N GLY A 42 -7.18 13.96 9.94
CA GLY A 42 -6.28 14.44 10.99
C GLY A 42 -5.46 13.33 11.68
N ARG A 43 -5.69 12.06 11.36
CA ARG A 43 -4.79 10.95 11.74
C ARG A 43 -3.75 10.74 10.65
N LYS A 44 -2.65 10.07 11.01
CA LYS A 44 -1.65 9.64 10.02
C LYS A 44 -2.30 8.70 9.02
N ALA A 45 -2.00 8.91 7.74
CA ALA A 45 -2.42 7.99 6.70
C ALA A 45 -1.76 6.61 6.91
N PRO A 46 -2.48 5.50 6.66
CA PRO A 46 -1.87 4.17 6.62
C PRO A 46 -0.75 4.11 5.59
N ASP A 47 0.36 3.47 5.94
CA ASP A 47 1.41 3.19 4.96
C ASP A 47 0.94 2.11 4.00
N PHE A 48 1.45 2.19 2.79
CA PHE A 48 1.26 1.12 1.83
C PHE A 48 2.45 1.06 0.92
N GLU A 49 2.72 -0.14 0.43
CA GLU A 49 3.63 -0.38 -0.67
C GLU A 49 2.84 -1.01 -1.83
N ALA A 50 2.99 -0.42 -3.01
CA ALA A 50 2.30 -0.84 -4.21
C ALA A 50 3.23 -0.84 -5.42
N PRO A 51 3.04 -1.77 -6.37
CA PRO A 51 3.65 -1.62 -7.69
C PRO A 51 3.11 -0.39 -8.39
N VAL A 52 3.98 0.28 -9.13
CA VAL A 52 3.63 1.45 -9.94
C VAL A 52 4.26 1.34 -11.31
N TYR A 53 3.56 1.88 -12.31
CA TYR A 53 4.12 2.15 -13.62
C TYR A 53 4.32 3.66 -13.78
N HIS A 54 5.58 4.10 -13.89
CA HIS A 54 5.91 5.51 -13.99
C HIS A 54 7.03 5.74 -15.00
N LYS A 55 6.83 6.71 -15.91
CA LYS A 55 7.79 7.05 -16.98
C LYS A 55 8.27 5.86 -17.81
N GLY A 56 7.35 4.96 -18.17
CA GLY A 56 7.66 3.79 -19.00
C GLY A 56 8.24 2.59 -18.25
N LYS A 57 8.39 2.68 -16.91
CA LYS A 57 9.04 1.66 -16.09
C LYS A 57 8.15 1.17 -14.97
N PHE A 58 8.30 -0.11 -14.63
CA PHE A 58 7.75 -0.69 -13.40
C PHE A 58 8.66 -0.39 -12.21
N GLY A 59 8.07 -0.25 -11.03
CA GLY A 59 8.78 -0.11 -9.77
C GLY A 59 7.85 -0.27 -8.58
N SER A 60 8.40 -0.04 -7.37
CA SER A 60 7.62 0.05 -6.13
C SER A 60 7.46 1.50 -5.70
N VAL A 61 6.30 1.85 -5.15
CA VAL A 61 6.11 3.09 -4.41
C VAL A 61 5.63 2.78 -3.00
N LYS A 62 6.25 3.44 -2.03
CA LYS A 62 5.84 3.42 -0.62
C LYS A 62 5.40 4.81 -0.19
N LEU A 63 4.30 4.90 0.57
CA LEU A 63 3.81 6.21 1.01
C LEU A 63 4.82 6.92 1.92
N SER A 64 5.56 6.18 2.75
CA SER A 64 6.65 6.70 3.59
C SER A 64 7.72 7.46 2.81
N ASP A 65 7.98 7.10 1.54
CA ASP A 65 9.02 7.74 0.72
C ASP A 65 8.62 9.16 0.27
N SER A 66 7.33 9.49 0.39
CA SER A 66 6.76 10.79 0.01
C SER A 66 6.57 11.74 1.20
N LEU A 67 7.08 11.38 2.39
CA LEU A 67 7.03 12.24 3.57
C LEU A 67 7.74 13.58 3.32
N GLY A 68 7.17 14.66 3.86
CA GLY A 68 7.66 16.02 3.67
C GLY A 68 7.16 16.72 2.40
N LYS A 69 6.37 16.03 1.56
CA LYS A 69 5.67 16.61 0.41
C LYS A 69 4.16 16.47 0.60
N TRP A 70 3.39 17.36 -0.03
CA TRP A 70 1.95 17.17 -0.17
C TRP A 70 1.68 16.04 -1.16
N VAL A 71 0.83 15.09 -0.77
CA VAL A 71 0.47 13.92 -1.57
C VAL A 71 -1.04 13.88 -1.74
N VAL A 72 -1.49 13.64 -2.97
CA VAL A 72 -2.91 13.37 -3.29
C VAL A 72 -2.99 11.94 -3.79
N LEU A 73 -3.79 11.11 -3.13
CA LEU A 73 -4.05 9.72 -3.53
C LEU A 73 -5.48 9.63 -4.08
N CYS A 74 -5.64 9.17 -5.31
CA CYS A 74 -6.93 9.03 -5.98
C CYS A 74 -7.18 7.55 -6.33
N PHE A 75 -8.31 7.02 -5.88
CA PHE A 75 -8.79 5.68 -6.27
C PHE A 75 -9.81 5.82 -7.39
N TYR A 76 -9.68 4.99 -8.42
CA TYR A 76 -10.62 4.94 -9.53
C TYR A 76 -11.01 3.47 -9.80
N PRO A 77 -12.21 3.20 -10.36
CA PRO A 77 -12.80 1.86 -10.33
C PRO A 77 -12.14 0.83 -11.27
N GLY A 78 -11.52 1.27 -12.36
CA GLY A 78 -10.83 0.38 -13.29
C GLY A 78 -10.36 1.08 -14.56
N ASP A 79 -9.37 0.46 -15.21
CA ASP A 79 -8.89 0.87 -16.54
C ASP A 79 -9.83 0.38 -17.64
N PHE A 80 -9.95 1.15 -18.73
CA PHE A 80 -10.73 0.80 -19.93
C PHE A 80 -12.20 0.44 -19.65
N THR A 81 -12.81 1.08 -18.65
CA THR A 81 -14.24 0.97 -18.36
C THR A 81 -15.04 1.99 -19.17
N PHE A 82 -16.36 1.80 -19.23
CA PHE A 82 -17.27 2.70 -19.95
C PHE A 82 -17.61 3.94 -19.10
N VAL A 83 -17.70 5.10 -19.76
CA VAL A 83 -18.27 6.36 -19.25
C VAL A 83 -19.66 6.59 -19.83
#